data_AF-A0A963RVB5-F1
#
_entry.id   AF-A0A963RVB5-F1
#
_cell.length_a   1.000
_cell.length_b   1.000
_cell.length_c   1.000
_cell.angle_alpha   90.00
_cell.angle_beta   90.00
_cell.angle_gamma   90.00
#
_symmetry.space_group_name_H-M   'P 1'
#
loop_
_entity.id
_entity.type
_entity.pdbx_description
1 polymer ?
#
loop_
_entity_poly.entity_id
_entity_poly.type
_entity_poly.pdbx_seq_one_letter_code
_entity_poly.pdbx_strand_id
1 'polypeptide(L)'
;LQPIHVGELVTFLASVNYTGRTSMEVGIKVVTENIREQVVRHANSCFFAMVTVDESGRPASVPPLQLQTQVQKRRQHAAQLRRDLRKELGERFEQARVAFPGGD
;
A
#
# COMPACT_ATOMS: atom_id res chain seq x y z
N LEU A 1 4.58 -0.16 16.07
CA LEU A 1 4.13 1.19 15.71
C LEU A 1 4.69 2.14 16.75
N GLN A 2 5.19 3.30 16.33
CA GLN A 2 5.65 4.33 17.24
C GLN A 2 4.93 5.65 16.91
N PRO A 3 4.60 6.49 17.91
CA PRO A 3 4.00 7.81 17.67
C PRO A 3 4.94 8.67 16.81
N ILE A 4 4.45 9.77 16.23
CA ILE A 4 5.28 10.80 15.60
C ILE A 4 5.11 12.05 16.44
N HIS A 5 6.22 12.63 16.91
CA HIS A 5 6.21 13.80 17.78
C HIS A 5 6.35 15.09 16.97
N VAL A 6 5.83 16.18 17.53
CA VAL A 6 5.97 17.51 16.93
C VAL A 6 7.44 17.88 16.84
N GLY A 7 7.86 18.35 15.67
CA GLY A 7 9.25 18.77 15.41
C GLY A 7 10.18 17.67 14.92
N GLU A 8 9.71 16.42 14.80
CA GLU A 8 10.49 15.37 14.12
C GLU A 8 10.43 15.53 12.60
N LEU A 9 11.54 15.21 11.92
CA LEU A 9 11.58 15.08 10.48
C LEU A 9 10.96 13.74 10.09
N VAL A 10 10.03 13.75 9.13
CA VAL A 10 9.34 12.54 8.65
C VAL A 10 9.75 12.26 7.21
N THR A 11 10.29 11.06 6.98
CA THR A 11 10.71 10.58 5.66
C THR A 11 9.85 9.39 5.23
N PHE A 12 9.21 9.52 4.07
CA PHE A 12 8.41 8.47 3.45
C PHE A 12 9.21 7.77 2.36
N LEU A 13 9.53 6.49 2.59
CA LEU A 13 10.22 5.64 1.62
C LEU A 13 9.20 4.77 0.90
N ALA A 14 8.78 5.20 -0.29
CA ALA A 14 7.78 4.52 -1.10
C ALA A 14 8.41 3.63 -2.18
N SER A 15 7.79 2.50 -2.47
CA SER A 15 8.17 1.58 -3.55
C SER A 15 6.94 0.91 -4.12
N VAL A 16 6.85 0.81 -5.45
CA VAL A 16 5.90 -0.10 -6.09
C VAL A 16 6.36 -1.53 -5.77
N ASN A 17 5.49 -2.30 -5.13
CA ASN A 17 5.76 -3.68 -4.74
C ASN A 17 5.14 -4.69 -5.70
N TYR A 18 4.09 -4.30 -6.42
CA TYR A 18 3.37 -5.17 -7.33
C TYR A 18 2.56 -4.34 -8.35
N THR A 19 2.43 -4.85 -9.57
CA THR A 19 1.58 -4.32 -10.64
C THR A 19 0.67 -5.42 -11.17
N GLY A 20 -0.63 -5.16 -11.23
CA GLY A 20 -1.62 -5.97 -11.93
C GLY A 20 -1.88 -5.41 -13.34
N ARG A 21 -3.11 -5.57 -13.85
CA ARG A 21 -3.50 -5.01 -15.16
C ARG A 21 -3.57 -3.48 -15.14
N THR A 22 -4.34 -2.92 -14.20
CA THR A 22 -4.61 -1.47 -14.08
C THR A 22 -4.36 -0.96 -12.66
N SER A 23 -3.77 -1.79 -11.82
CA SER A 23 -3.64 -1.56 -10.38
C SER A 23 -2.21 -1.76 -9.95
N MET A 24 -1.76 -1.03 -8.94
CA MET A 24 -0.47 -1.26 -8.30
C MET A 24 -0.59 -1.25 -6.79
N GLU A 25 0.29 -2.00 -6.11
CA GLU A 25 0.49 -1.83 -4.67
C GLU A 25 1.75 -0.99 -4.42
N VAL A 26 1.60 0.09 -3.65
CA VAL A 26 2.71 0.92 -3.18
C VAL A 26 2.93 0.65 -1.69
N GLY A 27 4.10 0.12 -1.34
CA GLY A 27 4.52 -0.02 0.05
C GLY A 27 5.28 1.22 0.49
N ILE A 28 4.94 1.73 1.68
CA ILE A 28 5.53 2.93 2.25
C ILE A 28 6.10 2.58 3.62
N LYS A 29 7.40 2.83 3.82
CA LYS A 29 8.06 2.80 5.13
C LYS A 29 8.20 4.23 5.63
N VAL A 30 7.61 4.52 6.77
CA VAL A 30 7.67 5.84 7.43
C VAL A 30 8.78 5.81 8.48
N VAL A 31 9.76 6.67 8.29
CA VAL A 31 10.89 6.85 9.20
C VAL A 31 10.80 8.25 9.77
N THR A 32 11.02 8.38 11.07
CA THR A 32 11.07 9.66 11.76
C THR A 32 12.45 9.88 12.35
N GLU A 33 12.89 11.13 12.39
CA GLU A 33 14.18 11.52 12.92
C GLU A 33 14.02 12.69 13.90
N ASN A 34 14.54 12.52 15.12
CA ASN A 34 14.78 13.64 16.02
C ASN A 34 16.11 14.27 15.63
N ILE A 35 16.06 15.44 14.97
CA ILE A 35 17.24 16.12 14.44
C ILE A 35 18.25 16.49 15.55
N ARG A 36 17.77 16.82 16.75
CA ARG A 36 18.66 17.23 17.85
C ARG A 36 19.40 16.06 18.46
N GLU A 37 18.70 14.94 18.63
CA GLU A 37 19.26 13.72 19.23
C GLU A 37 19.92 12.80 18.20
N GLN A 38 19.75 13.09 16.89
CA GLN A 38 20.18 12.26 15.77
C GLN A 38 19.64 10.81 15.84
N VAL A 39 18.46 10.65 16.43
CA VAL A 39 17.81 9.34 16.58
C VAL A 39 16.84 9.13 15.43
N VAL A 40 17.11 8.11 14.62
CA VAL A 40 16.26 7.66 13.52
C VAL A 40 15.48 6.42 13.94
N ARG A 41 14.16 6.43 13.68
CA ARG A 41 13.27 5.35 14.11
C ARG A 41 12.18 5.05 13.08
N HIS A 42 11.70 3.81 13.06
CA HIS A 42 10.64 3.37 12.16
C HIS A 42 9.28 3.54 12.83
N ALA A 43 8.48 4.48 12.34
CA ALA A 43 7.17 4.77 12.89
C ALA A 43 6.14 3.70 12.50
N ASN A 44 5.97 3.49 11.19
CA ASN A 44 5.05 2.52 10.63
C ASN A 44 5.39 2.14 9.18
N SER A 45 4.83 1.02 8.74
CA SER A 45 4.79 0.64 7.33
C SER A 45 3.34 0.45 6.91
N CYS A 46 2.99 0.88 5.70
CA CYS A 46 1.64 0.73 5.14
C CYS A 46 1.69 0.39 3.65
N PHE A 47 0.56 -0.06 3.11
CA PHE A 47 0.43 -0.54 1.74
C PHE A 47 -0.83 0.01 1.08
N PHE A 48 -0.66 0.77 0.01
CA PHE A 48 -1.75 1.39 -0.75
C PHE A 48 -2.04 0.58 -1.99
N ALA A 49 -3.32 0.30 -2.25
CA ALA A 49 -3.79 -0.19 -3.54
C ALA A 49 -4.20 1.01 -4.39
N MET A 50 -3.54 1.20 -5.52
CA MET A 50 -3.77 2.32 -6.44
C MET A 50 -4.27 1.79 -7.78
N VAL A 51 -5.05 2.58 -8.50
CA VAL A 51 -5.55 2.27 -9.85
C VAL A 51 -5.10 3.38 -10.80
N THR A 52 -4.54 2.98 -11.95
CA THR A 52 -4.19 3.90 -13.03
C THR A 52 -5.44 4.24 -13.83
N VAL A 53 -5.63 5.52 -14.15
CA VAL A 53 -6.75 6.02 -14.95
C VAL A 53 -6.22 6.84 -16.13
N ASP A 54 -6.93 6.78 -17.27
CA ASP A 54 -6.66 7.63 -18.43
C ASP A 54 -7.32 9.01 -18.29
N GLU A 55 -7.16 9.87 -19.30
CA GLU A 55 -7.75 11.21 -19.36
C GLU A 55 -9.29 11.20 -19.30
N SER A 56 -9.92 10.08 -19.66
CA SER A 56 -11.37 9.87 -19.58
C SER A 56 -11.83 9.26 -18.25
N GLY A 57 -10.91 9.08 -17.28
CA GLY A 57 -11.19 8.48 -15.98
C GLY A 57 -11.37 6.96 -16.01
N ARG A 58 -11.07 6.29 -17.13
CA ARG A 58 -11.22 4.83 -17.25
C ARG A 58 -9.93 4.12 -16.82
N PRO A 59 -10.02 2.90 -16.23
CA PRO A 59 -8.83 2.16 -15.83
C PRO A 59 -7.89 1.89 -17.01
N ALA A 60 -6.66 2.40 -16.90
CA ALA A 60 -5.62 2.27 -17.92
C ALA A 60 -4.61 1.18 -17.53
N SER A 61 -3.93 0.58 -18.51
CA SER A 61 -2.91 -0.44 -18.24
C SER A 61 -1.70 0.15 -17.52
N VAL A 62 -1.12 -0.58 -16.56
CA VAL A 62 0.15 -0.22 -15.90
C VAL A 62 1.28 -1.11 -16.43
N PRO A 63 2.49 -0.58 -16.68
CA PRO A 63 3.64 -1.40 -17.04
C PRO A 63 3.96 -2.47 -15.97
N PRO A 64 4.32 -3.71 -16.38
CA PRO A 64 4.73 -4.73 -15.43
C PRO A 64 5.97 -4.34 -14.62
N LEU A 65 5.93 -4.56 -13.31
CA LEU A 65 7.06 -4.32 -12.42
C LEU A 65 8.19 -5.32 -12.70
N GLN A 66 9.35 -4.81 -13.08
CA GLN A 66 10.56 -5.61 -13.23
C GLN A 66 11.25 -5.82 -11.87
N LEU A 67 11.52 -7.08 -11.52
CA LEU A 67 12.18 -7.44 -10.26
C LEU A 67 13.64 -7.77 -10.49
N GLN A 68 14.52 -7.00 -9.87
CA GLN A 68 15.97 -7.16 -9.97
C GLN A 68 16.57 -7.79 -8.71
N THR A 69 15.99 -7.52 -7.54
CA THR A 69 16.56 -7.93 -6.24
C THR A 69 15.67 -8.94 -5.50
N GLN A 70 16.29 -9.72 -4.60
CA GLN A 70 15.55 -10.64 -3.72
C GLN A 70 14.55 -9.90 -2.81
N VAL A 71 14.90 -8.69 -2.37
CA VAL A 71 14.01 -7.84 -1.58
C VAL A 71 12.75 -7.47 -2.37
N GLN A 72 12.90 -7.12 -3.65
CA GLN A 72 11.76 -6.83 -4.54
C GLN A 72 10.89 -8.08 -4.75
N LYS A 73 11.48 -9.25 -5.01
CA LYS A 73 10.75 -10.53 -5.12
C LYS A 73 9.92 -10.85 -3.88
N ARG A 74 10.52 -10.71 -2.69
CA ARG A 74 9.81 -10.89 -1.41
C ARG A 74 8.67 -9.91 -1.23
N ARG A 75 8.89 -8.62 -1.56
CA ARG A 75 7.85 -7.58 -1.48
C ARG A 75 6.68 -7.88 -2.42
N GLN A 76 6.97 -8.33 -3.65
CA GLN A 76 5.94 -8.73 -4.61
C GLN A 76 5.12 -9.91 -4.11
N HIS A 77 5.76 -10.96 -3.59
CA HIS A 77 5.04 -12.11 -3.05
C HIS A 77 4.08 -11.69 -1.91
N ALA A 78 4.57 -10.87 -0.98
CA ALA A 78 3.73 -10.35 0.10
C ALA A 78 2.59 -9.43 -0.40
N ALA A 79 2.83 -8.66 -1.48
CA ALA A 79 1.84 -7.80 -2.10
C ALA A 79 0.72 -8.60 -2.78
N GLN A 80 1.06 -9.71 -3.43
CA GLN A 80 0.09 -10.63 -4.02
C GLN A 80 -0.82 -11.22 -2.93
N LEU A 81 -0.25 -11.70 -1.81
CA LEU A 81 -1.05 -12.19 -0.68
C LEU A 81 -2.02 -11.13 -0.13
N ARG A 82 -1.55 -9.89 0.05
CA ARG A 82 -2.41 -8.77 0.48
C ARG A 82 -3.51 -8.45 -0.53
N ARG A 83 -3.23 -8.58 -1.83
CA ARG A 83 -4.24 -8.40 -2.89
C ARG A 83 -5.33 -9.46 -2.77
N ASP A 84 -4.94 -10.73 -2.61
CA ASP A 84 -5.89 -11.84 -2.55
C ASP A 84 -6.78 -11.71 -1.31
N LEU A 85 -6.21 -11.38 -0.15
CA LEU A 85 -6.97 -11.11 1.08
C LEU A 85 -7.93 -9.91 0.92
N ARG A 86 -7.49 -8.81 0.28
CA ARG A 86 -8.37 -7.66 0.02
C ARG A 86 -9.57 -8.05 -0.87
N LYS A 87 -9.35 -8.91 -1.86
CA LYS A 87 -10.42 -9.40 -2.74
C LYS A 87 -11.42 -10.24 -1.95
N GLU A 88 -10.94 -11.20 -1.16
CA GLU A 88 -11.78 -12.06 -0.32
C GLU A 88 -12.59 -11.23 0.70
N LEU A 89 -11.96 -10.27 1.37
CA LEU A 89 -12.66 -9.36 2.28
C LEU A 89 -13.72 -8.52 1.55
N GLY A 90 -13.42 -7.99 0.37
CA GLY A 90 -14.37 -7.24 -0.44
C GLY A 90 -15.60 -8.06 -0.84
N GLU A 91 -15.40 -9.32 -1.25
CA GLU A 91 -16.49 -10.26 -1.56
C GLU A 91 -17.36 -10.54 -0.32
N ARG A 92 -16.75 -10.71 0.86
CA ARG A 92 -17.49 -10.89 2.13
C ARG A 92 -18.27 -9.66 2.53
N PHE A 93 -17.70 -8.46 2.39
CA PHE A 93 -18.40 -7.21 2.66
C PHE A 93 -19.61 -7.03 1.74
N GLU A 94 -19.47 -7.38 0.46
CA GLU A 94 -20.57 -7.30 -0.48
C GLU A 94 -21.69 -8.29 -0.14
N GLN A 95 -21.35 -9.53 0.23
CA GLN A 95 -22.31 -10.51 0.72
C GLN A 95 -23.04 -10.03 1.98
N ALA A 96 -22.32 -9.45 2.94
CA ALA A 96 -22.90 -8.88 4.16
C ALA A 96 -23.83 -7.70 3.84
N ARG A 97 -23.45 -6.82 2.91
CA ARG A 97 -24.27 -5.70 2.43
C ARG A 97 -25.57 -6.18 1.78
N VAL A 98 -25.52 -7.26 1.01
CA VAL A 98 -26.70 -7.89 0.41
C VAL A 98 -27.57 -8.58 1.47
N ALA A 99 -26.97 -9.21 2.48
CA ALA A 99 -27.69 -9.89 3.55
C ALA A 99 -28.38 -8.94 4.55
N PHE A 100 -27.83 -7.72 4.73
CA PHE A 100 -28.36 -6.70 5.64
C PHE A 100 -28.56 -5.35 4.92
N PRO A 101 -29.57 -5.23 4.04
CA PRO A 101 -29.86 -3.98 3.35
C PRO A 101 -30.52 -2.97 4.31
N GLY A 102 -29.77 -2.00 4.84
CA GLY A 102 -30.35 -0.86 5.60
C GLY A 102 -29.54 -0.29 6.77
N GLY A 103 -28.21 -0.38 6.79
CA GLY A 103 -27.37 0.22 7.82
C GLY A 103 -26.73 1.54 7.39
N ASP A 104 -27.54 2.58 7.22
CA ASP A 104 -27.11 3.99 7.21
C ASP A 104 -27.66 4.70 8.46
#